data_AF-A0AAV6ZJ52-F1
#
_entry.id   AF-A0AAV6ZJ52-F1
#
_cell.length_a   1.000
_cell.length_b   1.000
_cell.length_c   1.000
_cell.angle_alpha   90.00
_cell.angle_beta   90.00
_cell.angle_gamma   90.00
#
_symmetry.space_group_name_H-M   'P 1'
#
loop_
_entity.id
_entity.type
_entity.pdbx_description
1 polymer ?
#
loop_
_entity_poly.entity_id
_entity_poly.type
_entity_poly.pdbx_seq_one_letter_code
_entity_poly.pdbx_strand_id
1 'polypeptide(L)'
;MFPAEPEPGLITQTSRPSVTPITQWFLFRWYRANYSMAQRLDWGRGKGCDFAMKSCKFWMDQQSRRKENVSPFCNTLRGNPLRLTCRQDQKAVAICNLHKFPRSLPQEYQV
;
A
#
# COMPACT_ATOMS: atom_id res chain seq x y z
N MET A 1 16.62 11.42 5.99
CA MET A 1 15.17 11.37 6.24
C MET A 1 14.54 10.66 5.04
N PHE A 2 14.40 9.33 5.09
CA PHE A 2 13.85 8.56 3.97
C PHE A 2 12.31 8.57 4.07
N PRO A 3 11.54 8.72 3.00
CA PRO A 3 10.08 8.62 3.07
C PRO A 3 9.66 7.20 3.47
N ALA A 4 8.66 7.08 4.35
CA ALA A 4 8.00 5.81 4.62
C ALA A 4 7.43 5.26 3.30
N GLU A 5 7.55 3.94 3.08
CA GLU A 5 7.01 3.31 1.87
C GLU A 5 5.49 3.54 1.80
N PRO A 6 4.97 4.07 0.68
CA PRO A 6 3.55 4.26 0.51
C PRO A 6 2.88 2.92 0.23
N GLU A 7 1.99 2.51 1.12
CA GLU A 7 1.00 1.46 0.84
C GLU A 7 0.21 1.92 -0.40
N PRO A 8 0.18 1.16 -1.50
CA PRO A 8 -0.50 1.59 -2.72
C PRO A 8 -1.97 1.88 -2.45
N GLY A 9 -2.38 3.13 -2.66
CA GLY A 9 -3.75 3.61 -2.44
C GLY A 9 -4.05 4.21 -1.06
N LEU A 10 -3.13 4.13 -0.08
CA LEU A 10 -3.26 4.84 1.19
C LEU A 10 -2.18 5.91 1.33
N ILE A 11 -2.57 7.14 1.67
CA ILE A 11 -1.63 8.15 2.14
C ILE A 11 -1.50 8.00 3.65
N THR A 12 -0.31 7.66 4.12
CA THR A 12 -0.01 7.53 5.54
C THR A 12 0.66 8.80 6.06
N GLN A 13 0.09 9.43 7.08
CA GLN A 13 0.75 10.49 7.84
C GLN A 13 1.46 9.86 9.05
N THR A 14 2.79 9.90 9.05
CA THR A 14 3.63 9.44 10.16
C THR A 14 4.85 10.34 10.34
N SER A 15 5.28 10.54 11.59
CA SER A 15 6.49 11.29 11.94
C SER A 15 7.76 10.43 11.95
N ARG A 16 7.64 9.10 11.83
CA ARG A 16 8.78 8.16 11.81
C ARG A 16 8.79 7.34 10.51
N PRO A 17 9.84 7.45 9.69
CA PRO A 17 9.90 6.67 8.47
C PRO A 17 10.20 5.19 8.74
N SER A 18 9.51 4.31 8.01
CA SER A 18 9.73 2.87 8.06
C SER A 18 10.77 2.45 7.02
N VAL A 19 11.90 1.89 7.46
CA VAL A 19 12.97 1.40 6.57
C VAL A 19 12.78 -0.10 6.38
N THR A 20 12.32 -0.50 5.19
CA THR A 20 12.01 -1.88 4.84
C THR A 20 13.13 -2.50 3.98
N PRO A 21 13.13 -3.82 3.78
CA PRO A 21 14.05 -4.51 2.85
C PRO A 21 14.02 -3.98 1.41
N ILE A 22 12.92 -3.36 0.99
CA ILE A 22 12.67 -2.92 -0.40
C ILE A 22 13.31 -1.55 -0.64
N THR A 23 13.25 -0.64 0.33
CA THR A 23 14.01 0.64 0.32
C THR A 23 15.52 0.47 0.12
N GLN A 24 16.08 -0.71 0.41
CA GLN A 24 17.50 -0.97 0.20
C GLN A 24 17.88 -1.26 -1.26
N TRP A 25 16.92 -1.59 -2.15
CA TRP A 25 17.17 -1.92 -3.56
C TRP A 25 17.80 -0.79 -4.38
N PHE A 26 17.50 0.47 -4.05
CA PHE A 26 18.06 1.65 -4.73
C PHE A 26 19.55 1.88 -4.43
N LEU A 27 20.10 1.28 -3.37
CA LEU A 27 21.49 1.44 -2.94
C LEU A 27 22.39 0.26 -3.32
N PHE A 28 21.88 -0.80 -3.96
CA PHE A 28 22.64 -2.03 -4.25
C PHE A 28 23.88 -1.83 -5.12
N ARG A 29 24.01 -0.68 -5.77
CA ARG A 29 25.19 -0.33 -6.55
C ARG A 29 26.36 0.20 -5.70
N TRP A 30 26.13 0.50 -4.41
CA TRP A 30 27.11 1.08 -3.49
C TRP A 30 27.13 0.45 -2.09
N TYR A 31 26.06 -0.24 -1.65
CA TYR A 31 25.94 -0.79 -0.30
C TYR A 31 25.23 -2.15 -0.26
N ARG A 32 25.69 -3.04 0.64
CA ARG A 32 25.03 -4.31 0.93
C ARG A 32 23.98 -4.11 2.02
N ALA A 33 22.73 -4.40 1.67
CA ALA A 33 21.59 -4.45 2.59
C ALA A 33 21.87 -5.34 3.82
N ASN A 34 21.86 -4.77 5.02
CA ASN A 34 21.80 -5.57 6.25
C ASN A 34 20.32 -5.78 6.63
N TYR A 35 19.77 -6.91 6.19
CA TYR A 35 18.38 -7.25 6.45
C TYR A 35 18.07 -7.55 7.93
N SER A 36 19.08 -7.80 8.77
CA SER A 36 18.87 -7.94 10.23
C SER A 36 18.41 -6.64 10.90
N MET A 37 18.63 -5.49 10.23
CA MET A 37 18.19 -4.18 10.70
C MET A 37 16.88 -3.70 10.06
N ALA A 38 16.33 -4.48 9.11
CA ALA A 38 15.14 -4.08 8.38
C ALA A 38 13.90 -4.13 9.28
N GLN A 39 13.06 -3.10 9.20
CA GLN A 39 11.77 -3.12 9.89
C GLN A 39 10.84 -4.14 9.22
N ARG A 40 9.97 -4.76 10.02
CA ARG A 40 8.92 -5.64 9.49
C ARG A 40 7.93 -4.82 8.66
N LEU A 41 7.68 -5.30 7.44
CA LEU A 41 6.62 -4.82 6.58
C LEU A 41 5.42 -5.76 6.72
N ASP A 42 4.37 -5.30 7.39
CA ASP A 42 3.15 -6.09 7.59
C ASP A 42 2.22 -6.05 6.37
N TRP A 43 2.35 -5.03 5.51
CA TRP A 43 1.59 -4.91 4.28
C TRP A 43 1.87 -6.07 3.33
N GLY A 44 0.80 -6.72 2.86
CA GLY A 44 0.91 -7.86 1.96
C GLY A 44 1.47 -9.15 2.58
N ARG A 45 1.85 -9.15 3.87
CA ARG A 45 2.44 -10.33 4.52
C ARG A 45 1.46 -11.50 4.53
N GLY A 46 1.88 -12.63 3.95
CA GLY A 46 1.08 -13.86 3.89
C GLY A 46 -0.10 -13.81 2.91
N LYS A 47 -0.21 -12.78 2.06
CA LYS A 47 -1.30 -12.66 1.07
C LYS A 47 -1.07 -13.45 -0.23
N GLY A 48 0.14 -13.96 -0.44
CA GLY A 48 0.46 -14.89 -1.52
C GLY A 48 0.78 -14.24 -2.87
N CYS A 49 0.99 -15.07 -3.89
CA CYS A 49 1.44 -14.65 -5.23
C CYS A 49 0.41 -13.80 -5.96
N ASP A 50 -0.88 -14.15 -5.84
CA ASP A 50 -1.96 -13.38 -6.49
C ASP A 50 -1.96 -11.92 -6.04
N PHE A 51 -1.75 -11.67 -4.74
CA PHE A 51 -1.63 -10.32 -4.20
C PHE A 51 -0.42 -9.57 -4.76
N ALA A 52 0.71 -10.25 -4.96
CA ALA A 52 1.97 -9.63 -5.39
C ALA A 52 2.06 -9.42 -6.91
N MET A 53 1.42 -10.28 -7.71
CA MET A 53 1.59 -10.32 -9.17
C MET A 53 0.37 -9.81 -9.94
N LYS A 54 -0.84 -9.88 -9.38
CA LYS A 54 -2.06 -9.43 -10.05
C LYS A 54 -2.42 -8.00 -9.64
N SER A 55 -3.41 -7.42 -10.32
CA SER A 55 -3.86 -6.06 -10.04
C SER A 55 -4.51 -5.93 -8.66
N CYS A 56 -4.46 -4.71 -8.10
CA CYS A 56 -5.17 -4.41 -6.86
C CYS A 56 -6.69 -4.59 -7.01
N LYS A 57 -7.23 -4.34 -8.20
CA LYS A 57 -8.65 -4.52 -8.51
C LYS A 57 -9.04 -6.00 -8.48
N PHE A 58 -8.25 -6.88 -9.08
CA PHE A 58 -8.43 -8.33 -8.99
C PHE A 58 -8.52 -8.79 -7.53
N TRP A 59 -7.58 -8.34 -6.69
CA TRP A 59 -7.59 -8.69 -5.26
C TRP A 59 -8.84 -8.18 -4.54
N MET A 60 -9.17 -6.90 -4.71
CA MET A 60 -10.36 -6.32 -4.07
C MET A 60 -11.65 -7.02 -4.50
N ASP A 61 -11.78 -7.39 -5.77
CA ASP A 61 -12.95 -8.10 -6.28
C ASP A 61 -13.04 -9.52 -5.73
N GLN A 62 -11.91 -10.23 -5.61
CA GLN A 62 -11.86 -11.55 -4.99
C GLN A 62 -12.28 -11.49 -3.51
N GLN A 63 -11.78 -10.51 -2.76
CA GLN A 63 -12.15 -10.33 -1.34
C GLN A 63 -13.62 -9.90 -1.18
N SER A 64 -14.11 -9.04 -2.06
CA SER A 64 -15.53 -8.63 -2.07
C SER A 64 -16.46 -9.83 -2.32
N ARG A 65 -16.10 -10.73 -3.26
CA ARG A 65 -16.85 -11.96 -3.52
C ARG A 65 -16.90 -12.89 -2.30
N ARG A 66 -15.83 -12.93 -1.52
CA ARG A 66 -15.73 -13.69 -0.27
C ARG A 66 -16.38 -12.99 0.93
N LYS A 67 -16.89 -11.76 0.76
CA LYS A 67 -17.37 -10.89 1.84
C LYS A 67 -16.29 -10.61 2.90
N GLU A 68 -15.03 -10.63 2.49
CA GLU A 68 -13.88 -10.29 3.32
C GLU A 68 -13.49 -8.81 3.16
N ASN A 69 -12.68 -8.32 4.10
CA ASN A 69 -12.15 -6.97 4.03
C ASN A 69 -11.16 -6.81 2.85
N VAL A 70 -11.32 -5.75 2.06
CA VAL A 70 -10.45 -5.39 0.93
C VAL A 70 -9.08 -4.87 1.33
N SER A 71 -8.87 -4.64 2.63
CA SER A 71 -7.58 -4.30 3.24
C SER A 71 -6.49 -5.28 2.77
N PRO A 72 -5.31 -4.77 2.37
CA PRO A 72 -4.81 -3.41 2.64
C PRO A 72 -5.19 -2.32 1.63
N PHE A 73 -5.94 -2.63 0.57
CA PHE A 73 -6.43 -1.62 -0.37
C PHE A 73 -7.71 -0.94 0.12
N CYS A 74 -8.13 0.10 -0.58
CA CYS A 74 -9.36 0.84 -0.28
C CYS A 74 -10.18 1.12 -1.54
N ASN A 75 -11.51 1.04 -1.42
CA ASN A 75 -12.47 1.21 -2.51
C ASN A 75 -13.38 2.44 -2.33
N THR A 76 -13.08 3.28 -1.35
CA THR A 76 -13.88 4.47 -1.02
C THR A 76 -13.27 5.70 -1.68
N LEU A 77 -14.05 6.45 -2.45
CA LEU A 77 -13.59 7.70 -3.04
C LEU A 77 -13.17 8.70 -1.96
N ARG A 78 -12.07 9.41 -2.19
CA ARG A 78 -11.60 10.48 -1.31
C ARG A 78 -12.63 11.60 -1.32
N GLY A 79 -13.24 11.83 -0.16
CA GLY A 79 -14.26 12.87 0.06
C GLY A 79 -13.79 13.98 1.01
N ASN A 80 -14.66 14.97 1.19
CA ASN A 80 -14.56 15.99 2.23
C ASN A 80 -15.86 15.95 3.07
N PRO A 81 -15.82 15.60 4.37
CA PRO A 81 -14.63 15.41 5.20
C PRO A 81 -13.81 14.16 4.86
N LEU A 82 -12.52 14.21 5.16
CA LEU A 82 -11.60 13.09 4.95
C LEU A 82 -11.95 11.92 5.88
N ARG A 83 -12.09 10.72 5.30
CA ARG A 83 -12.24 9.49 6.08
C ARG A 83 -10.86 9.02 6.56
N LEU A 84 -10.62 9.19 7.85
CA LEU A 84 -9.40 8.74 8.52
C LEU A 84 -9.53 7.26 8.89
N THR A 85 -8.48 6.50 8.62
CA THR A 85 -8.35 5.09 9.00
C THR A 85 -6.99 4.88 9.66
N CYS A 86 -6.80 3.79 10.41
CA CYS A 86 -5.47 3.43 10.91
C CYS A 86 -4.78 2.51 9.90
N ARG A 87 -3.46 2.69 9.73
CA ARG A 87 -2.62 1.73 9.02
C ARG A 87 -2.68 0.37 9.71
N GLN A 88 -2.42 -0.70 8.97
CA GLN A 88 -2.55 -2.08 9.46
C GLN A 88 -1.69 -2.38 10.69
N ASP A 89 -0.54 -1.71 10.84
CA ASP A 89 0.35 -1.80 11.99
C ASP A 89 0.01 -0.83 13.14
N GLN A 90 -1.05 -0.03 12.98
CA GLN A 90 -1.52 1.01 13.90
C GLN A 90 -0.48 2.11 14.22
N LYS A 91 0.61 2.22 13.45
CA LYS A 91 1.67 3.22 13.70
C LYS A 91 1.47 4.53 12.93
N ALA A 92 0.44 4.61 12.09
CA ALA A 92 0.16 5.77 11.25
C ALA A 92 -1.34 5.91 10.99
N VAL A 93 -1.78 7.15 10.80
CA VAL A 93 -3.11 7.45 10.25
C VAL A 93 -3.01 7.38 8.73
N ALA A 94 -3.96 6.69 8.11
CA ALA A 94 -4.05 6.45 6.69
C ALA A 94 -5.34 7.05 6.11
N ILE A 95 -5.25 7.58 4.89
CA ILE A 95 -6.38 8.11 4.13
C ILE A 95 -6.44 7.39 2.79
N CYS A 96 -7.63 6.97 2.38
CA CYS A 96 -7.83 6.40 1.05
C CYS A 96 -7.60 7.47 -0.03
N ASN A 97 -6.64 7.21 -0.91
CA ASN A 97 -6.24 8.10 -1.99
C ASN A 97 -6.86 7.69 -3.34
N LEU A 98 -8.15 7.30 -3.32
CA LEU A 98 -8.87 6.93 -4.52
C LEU A 98 -9.60 8.15 -5.08
N HIS A 99 -9.26 8.55 -6.30
CA HIS A 99 -9.80 9.73 -6.98
C HIS A 99 -10.51 9.35 -8.28
N LYS A 100 -11.52 10.13 -8.64
CA LYS A 100 -12.10 10.07 -9.99
C LYS A 100 -11.24 10.90 -10.93
N PHE A 101 -10.71 10.26 -11.96
CA PHE A 101 -9.97 10.94 -13.01
C PHE A 101 -10.94 11.56 -14.02
N PRO A 102 -10.66 12.80 -14.50
CA PRO A 102 -11.53 13.46 -15.48
C PRO A 102 -11.44 12.82 -16.87
N ARG A 103 -10.35 12.10 -17.16
CA ARG A 103 -10.15 11.31 -18.38
C ARG A 103 -10.17 9.84 -18.04
N SER A 104 -10.58 8.99 -18.98
CA SER A 104 -10.44 7.55 -18.84
C SER A 104 -8.96 7.20 -18.75
N LEU A 105 -8.62 6.33 -17.79
CA LEU A 105 -7.28 5.79 -17.66
C LEU A 105 -7.04 4.72 -18.73
N PRO A 106 -5.80 4.41 -19.09
CA PRO A 106 -5.48 3.21 -19.89
C PRO A 106 -6.05 1.93 -19.23
N GLN A 107 -6.39 0.93 -20.06
CA GLN A 107 -7.06 -0.30 -19.59
C GLN A 107 -6.26 -1.05 -18.54
N GLU A 108 -4.93 -1.06 -18.69
CA GLU A 108 -3.95 -1.66 -17.77
C GLU A 108 -4.06 -1.14 -16.32
N TYR A 109 -4.60 0.06 -16.09
CA TYR A 109 -4.81 0.62 -14.75
C TYR A 109 -6.25 0.44 -14.22
N GLN A 110 -7.15 -0.15 -15.02
CA GLN A 110 -8.56 -0.34 -14.69
C GLN A 110 -8.93 -1.79 -14.39
N VAL A 111 -8.06 -2.74 -14.74
CA VAL A 111 -8.25 -4.19 -14.55
C VAL A 111 -7.61 -4.69 -13.27
#